data_AF-A0A6C0C3R8-F1
#
_entry.id   AF-A0A6C0C3R8-F1
#
_cell.length_a   1.000
_cell.length_b   1.000
_cell.length_c   1.000
_cell.angle_alpha   90.00
_cell.angle_beta   90.00
_cell.angle_gamma   90.00
#
_symmetry.space_group_name_H-M   'P 1'
#
loop_
_entity.id
_entity.type
_entity.pdbx_description
1 polymer ?
#
loop_
_entity_poly.entity_id
_entity_poly.type
_entity_poly.pdbx_seq_one_letter_code
_entity_poly.pdbx_strand_id
1 'polypeptide(L)'
;MLNTEFVKEVIFLGIGKIDDYYEMYAAFMPFINELANLFTIVFFKPYLGVNLYPHSVNNIYQNFMKSFIDMLAITGIAANAAEYGTSYDREIGLVKGVLYAVFTFFVPNVYMDGLLKSFKYRWSKLFVGLVFIYLLDICVHGFSYFYIKSKEQEISQAQQEEKKKLI
;
A
#
# COMPACT_ATOMS: atom_id res chain seq x y z
N MET A 1 -6.81 19.95 17.56
CA MET A 1 -7.91 19.35 16.78
C MET A 1 -7.28 18.64 15.59
N LEU A 2 -7.52 17.34 15.41
CA LEU A 2 -7.09 16.63 14.19
C LEU A 2 -7.80 17.28 12.99
N ASN A 3 -7.04 17.64 11.95
CA ASN A 3 -7.62 18.15 10.71
C ASN A 3 -8.56 17.09 10.14
N THR A 4 -9.83 17.42 9.91
CA THR A 4 -10.85 16.51 9.36
C THR A 4 -10.43 15.92 8.01
N GLU A 5 -9.68 16.69 7.22
CA GLU A 5 -9.12 16.22 5.95
C GLU A 5 -8.05 15.14 6.18
N PHE A 6 -7.13 15.33 7.12
CA PHE A 6 -6.11 14.34 7.47
C PHE A 6 -6.74 13.01 7.90
N VAL A 7 -7.80 13.07 8.72
CA VAL A 7 -8.50 11.85 9.15
C VAL A 7 -9.12 11.13 7.96
N LYS A 8 -9.73 11.84 7.01
CA LYS A 8 -10.33 11.23 5.82
C LYS A 8 -9.29 10.65 4.86
N GLU A 9 -8.24 11.41 4.56
CA GLU A 9 -7.23 11.03 3.57
C GLU A 9 -6.25 9.98 4.09
N VAL A 10 -5.90 10.03 5.39
CA VAL A 10 -4.84 9.18 5.96
C VAL A 10 -5.40 8.06 6.82
N ILE A 11 -6.33 8.35 7.73
CA ILE A 11 -6.86 7.33 8.65
C ILE A 11 -7.93 6.49 7.96
N PHE A 12 -8.83 7.11 7.21
CA PHE A 12 -9.82 6.40 6.38
C PHE A 12 -9.30 6.09 4.98
N LEU A 13 -7.98 6.17 4.76
CA LEU A 13 -7.30 5.71 3.53
C LEU A 13 -7.88 6.31 2.24
N GLY A 14 -8.47 7.50 2.32
CA GLY A 14 -9.11 8.12 1.16
C GLY A 14 -10.27 7.31 0.57
N ILE A 15 -10.90 6.38 1.31
CA ILE A 15 -11.98 5.52 0.82
C ILE A 15 -13.12 6.32 0.16
N GLY A 16 -13.34 7.55 0.61
CA GLY A 16 -14.34 8.45 0.01
C GLY A 16 -14.01 8.98 -1.38
N LYS A 17 -12.86 8.61 -1.96
CA LYS A 17 -12.42 8.94 -3.33
C LYS A 17 -12.40 7.71 -4.24
N ILE A 18 -12.88 6.56 -3.77
CA ILE A 18 -12.96 5.34 -4.58
C ILE A 18 -14.35 5.26 -5.20
N ASP A 19 -14.45 5.68 -6.44
CA ASP A 19 -15.69 5.81 -7.20
C ASP A 19 -15.80 4.74 -8.30
N ASP A 20 -14.69 4.13 -8.74
CA ASP A 20 -14.70 3.11 -9.80
C ASP A 20 -13.90 1.82 -9.52
N TYR A 21 -14.00 0.87 -10.45
CA TYR A 21 -13.31 -0.42 -10.37
C TYR A 21 -11.79 -0.29 -10.47
N TYR A 22 -11.29 0.72 -11.17
CA TYR A 22 -9.86 0.94 -11.37
C TYR A 22 -9.24 1.49 -10.08
N GLU A 23 -9.87 2.44 -9.43
CA GLU A 23 -9.45 2.99 -8.13
C GLU A 23 -9.53 1.93 -7.03
N MET A 24 -10.58 1.11 -7.03
CA MET A 24 -10.68 -0.02 -6.10
C MET A 24 -9.53 -1.02 -6.32
N TYR A 25 -9.22 -1.33 -7.58
CA TYR A 25 -8.08 -2.18 -7.93
C TYR A 25 -6.76 -1.54 -7.48
N ALA A 26 -6.55 -0.26 -7.75
CA ALA A 26 -5.35 0.49 -7.40
C ALA A 26 -5.16 0.65 -5.87
N ALA A 27 -6.25 0.65 -5.09
CA ALA A 27 -6.19 0.72 -3.64
C ALA A 27 -5.90 -0.66 -3.01
N PHE A 28 -6.55 -1.72 -3.50
CA PHE A 28 -6.49 -3.03 -2.86
C PHE A 28 -5.34 -3.92 -3.37
N MET A 29 -5.12 -3.94 -4.69
CA MET A 29 -4.20 -4.88 -5.32
C MET A 29 -2.73 -4.75 -4.87
N PRO A 30 -2.19 -3.56 -4.50
CA PRO A 30 -0.84 -3.45 -3.94
C PRO A 30 -0.55 -4.32 -2.71
N PHE A 31 -1.58 -4.82 -2.01
CA PHE A 31 -1.48 -5.63 -0.79
C PHE A 31 -1.79 -7.11 -1.00
N ILE A 32 -2.05 -7.53 -2.25
CA ILE A 32 -2.55 -8.87 -2.55
C ILE A 32 -1.56 -9.98 -2.14
N ASN A 33 -0.26 -9.70 -2.23
CA ASN A 33 0.82 -10.57 -1.78
C ASN A 33 0.81 -10.74 -0.25
N GLU A 34 0.63 -9.67 0.54
CA GLU A 34 0.54 -9.77 2.00
C GLU A 34 -0.72 -10.52 2.43
N LEU A 35 -1.84 -10.25 1.79
CA LEU A 35 -3.09 -10.95 2.04
C LEU A 35 -2.93 -12.44 1.71
N ALA A 36 -2.35 -12.76 0.55
CA ALA A 36 -2.08 -14.14 0.16
C ALA A 36 -1.16 -14.85 1.16
N ASN A 37 -0.09 -14.19 1.63
CA ASN A 37 0.80 -14.71 2.67
C ASN A 37 0.06 -14.93 4.00
N LEU A 38 -0.71 -13.96 4.46
CA LEU A 38 -1.48 -14.05 5.71
C LEU A 38 -2.49 -15.19 5.65
N PHE A 39 -3.29 -15.27 4.58
CA PHE A 39 -4.25 -16.34 4.41
C PHE A 39 -3.56 -17.69 4.24
N THR A 40 -2.38 -17.74 3.61
CA THR A 40 -1.57 -18.96 3.53
C THR A 40 -1.24 -19.50 4.92
N ILE A 41 -0.74 -18.64 5.79
CA ILE A 41 -0.31 -19.02 7.15
C ILE A 41 -1.51 -19.40 8.03
N VAL A 42 -2.62 -18.67 7.93
CA VAL A 42 -3.77 -18.82 8.83
C VAL A 42 -4.75 -19.91 8.35
N PHE A 43 -4.99 -20.01 7.05
CA PHE A 43 -6.05 -20.85 6.48
C PHE A 43 -5.56 -21.92 5.50
N PHE A 44 -4.93 -21.55 4.39
CA PHE A 44 -4.66 -22.50 3.30
C PHE A 44 -3.68 -23.61 3.70
N LYS A 45 -2.59 -23.27 4.39
CA LYS A 45 -1.62 -24.27 4.82
C LYS A 45 -2.18 -25.17 5.93
N PRO A 46 -2.85 -24.67 6.99
CA PRO A 46 -3.37 -25.52 8.05
C PRO A 46 -4.57 -26.41 7.67
N TYR A 47 -5.48 -25.94 6.81
CA TYR A 47 -6.72 -26.67 6.50
C TYR A 47 -6.67 -27.41 5.16
N LEU A 48 -5.98 -26.85 4.17
CA LEU A 48 -5.95 -27.39 2.80
C LEU A 48 -4.58 -27.96 2.43
N GLY A 49 -3.55 -27.76 3.27
CA GLY A 49 -2.17 -28.12 2.94
C GLY A 49 -1.56 -27.30 1.81
N VAL A 50 -2.24 -26.23 1.38
CA VAL A 50 -1.85 -25.41 0.22
C VAL A 50 -1.02 -24.22 0.68
N ASN A 51 0.15 -24.03 0.07
CA ASN A 51 1.03 -22.89 0.28
C ASN A 51 0.86 -21.89 -0.88
N LEU A 52 -0.17 -21.03 -0.82
CA LEU A 52 -0.48 -20.10 -1.92
C LEU A 52 0.64 -19.09 -2.15
N TYR A 53 1.26 -18.60 -1.08
CA TYR A 53 2.40 -17.69 -1.15
C TYR A 53 3.61 -18.27 -0.40
N PRO A 54 4.40 -19.14 -1.07
CA PRO A 54 5.53 -19.83 -0.48
C PRO A 54 6.76 -18.91 -0.36
N HIS A 55 7.27 -18.74 0.86
CA HIS A 55 8.56 -18.05 1.09
C HIS A 55 9.77 -18.87 0.66
N SER A 56 9.68 -20.20 0.74
CA SER A 56 10.63 -21.13 0.13
C SER A 56 9.96 -21.88 -1.01
N VAL A 57 10.43 -21.65 -2.23
CA VAL A 57 9.92 -22.29 -3.44
C VAL A 57 10.56 -23.66 -3.58
N ASN A 58 9.74 -24.71 -3.54
CA ASN A 58 10.22 -26.10 -3.63
C ASN A 58 9.83 -26.78 -4.94
N ASN A 59 8.97 -26.16 -5.76
CA ASN A 59 8.56 -26.65 -7.06
C ASN A 59 8.14 -25.52 -8.02
N ILE A 60 8.04 -25.85 -9.31
CA ILE A 60 7.70 -24.90 -10.38
C ILE A 60 6.32 -24.27 -10.17
N TYR A 61 5.34 -25.05 -9.68
CA TYR A 61 3.99 -24.54 -9.41
C TYR A 61 3.99 -23.45 -8.31
N GLN A 62 4.74 -23.66 -7.23
CA GLN A 62 4.94 -22.68 -6.16
C GLN A 62 5.62 -21.42 -6.67
N ASN A 63 6.60 -21.56 -7.57
CA ASN A 63 7.25 -20.42 -8.20
C ASN A 63 6.26 -19.60 -9.02
N PHE A 64 5.49 -20.29 -9.88
CA PHE A 64 4.49 -19.67 -10.73
C PHE A 64 3.43 -18.93 -9.90
N MET A 65 2.87 -19.57 -8.87
CA MET A 65 1.85 -18.95 -8.01
C MET A 65 2.39 -17.72 -7.30
N LYS A 66 3.60 -17.79 -6.74
CA LYS A 66 4.24 -16.64 -6.10
C LYS A 66 4.44 -15.49 -7.08
N SER A 67 5.06 -15.76 -8.24
CA SER A 67 5.30 -14.74 -9.27
C SER A 67 4.01 -14.15 -9.83
N PHE A 68 2.94 -14.94 -9.96
CA PHE A 68 1.64 -14.44 -10.39
C PHE A 68 1.04 -13.46 -9.37
N ILE A 69 1.11 -13.78 -8.07
CA ILE A 69 0.65 -12.90 -7.00
C ILE A 69 1.51 -11.62 -6.94
N ASP A 70 2.84 -11.75 -7.06
CA ASP A 70 3.76 -10.61 -7.11
C ASP A 70 3.46 -9.70 -8.30
N MET A 71 3.17 -10.27 -9.46
CA MET A 71 2.77 -9.52 -10.65
C MET A 71 1.47 -8.74 -10.41
N LEU A 72 0.48 -9.33 -9.73
CA LEU A 72 -0.74 -8.63 -9.35
C LEU A 72 -0.45 -7.45 -8.40
N ALA A 73 0.42 -7.65 -7.39
CA ALA A 73 0.83 -6.56 -6.50
C ALA A 73 1.48 -5.41 -7.28
N ILE A 74 2.44 -5.72 -8.16
CA ILE A 74 3.15 -4.73 -8.98
C ILE A 74 2.21 -3.97 -9.91
N THR A 75 1.22 -4.64 -10.50
CA THR A 75 0.22 -3.99 -11.35
C THR A 75 -0.71 -3.08 -10.55
N GLY A 76 -1.07 -3.43 -9.31
CA GLY A 76 -1.73 -2.55 -8.37
C GLY A 76 -0.92 -1.28 -8.05
N ILE A 77 0.38 -1.45 -7.76
CA ILE A 77 1.30 -0.34 -7.47
C ILE A 77 1.39 0.61 -8.68
N ALA A 78 1.54 0.05 -9.88
CA ALA A 78 1.59 0.82 -11.12
C ALA A 78 0.28 1.56 -11.40
N ALA A 79 -0.86 0.92 -11.17
CA ALA A 79 -2.18 1.54 -11.33
C ALA A 79 -2.34 2.73 -10.38
N ASN A 80 -1.93 2.58 -9.12
CA ASN A 80 -1.98 3.66 -8.14
C ASN A 80 -1.07 4.85 -8.51
N ALA A 81 0.16 4.56 -8.95
CA ALA A 81 1.09 5.58 -9.42
C ALA A 81 0.56 6.34 -10.65
N ALA A 82 -0.09 5.63 -11.58
CA ALA A 82 -0.71 6.23 -12.76
C ALA A 82 -1.92 7.11 -12.41
N GLU A 83 -2.75 6.66 -11.47
CA GLU A 83 -3.91 7.41 -11.00
C GLU A 83 -3.48 8.74 -10.37
N TYR A 84 -2.56 8.70 -9.41
CA TYR A 84 -2.06 9.91 -8.76
C TYR A 84 -1.22 10.80 -9.69
N GLY A 85 -0.53 10.20 -10.65
CA GLY A 85 0.18 10.92 -11.70
C GLY A 85 -0.75 11.72 -12.61
N THR A 86 -1.98 11.24 -12.80
CA THR A 86 -3.00 11.87 -13.64
C THR A 86 -3.81 12.90 -12.86
N SER A 87 -4.17 12.56 -11.62
CA SER A 87 -5.02 13.39 -10.74
C SER A 87 -4.28 14.56 -10.08
N TYR A 88 -2.96 14.48 -9.93
CA TYR A 88 -2.15 15.55 -9.33
C TYR A 88 -1.01 16.01 -10.26
N ASP A 89 0.11 15.29 -10.23
CA ASP A 89 1.27 15.51 -11.09
C ASP A 89 2.13 14.24 -11.14
N ARG A 90 2.94 14.11 -12.18
CA ARG A 90 3.82 12.96 -12.41
C ARG A 90 4.77 12.71 -11.24
N GLU A 91 5.30 13.75 -10.59
CA GLU A 91 6.18 13.58 -9.43
C GLU A 91 5.45 12.95 -8.24
N ILE A 92 4.20 13.36 -7.99
CA ILE A 92 3.35 12.81 -6.91
C ILE A 92 3.02 11.34 -7.21
N GLY A 93 2.68 11.02 -8.47
CA GLY A 93 2.48 9.64 -8.90
C GLY A 93 3.71 8.76 -8.68
N LEU A 94 4.90 9.25 -9.01
CA LEU A 94 6.17 8.54 -8.76
C LEU A 94 6.40 8.30 -7.25
N VAL A 95 6.25 9.34 -6.43
CA VAL A 95 6.43 9.22 -4.97
C VAL A 95 5.46 8.20 -4.39
N LYS A 96 4.18 8.24 -4.80
CA LYS A 96 3.18 7.30 -4.30
C LYS A 96 3.47 5.87 -4.74
N GLY A 97 3.88 5.66 -5.98
CA GLY A 97 4.33 4.34 -6.47
C GLY A 97 5.53 3.79 -5.69
N VAL A 98 6.52 4.64 -5.39
CA VAL A 98 7.68 4.27 -4.56
C VAL A 98 7.26 3.93 -3.13
N LEU A 99 6.39 4.72 -2.52
CA LEU A 99 5.87 4.47 -1.18
C LEU A 99 5.15 3.12 -1.13
N TYR A 100 4.28 2.83 -2.10
CA TYR A 100 3.62 1.54 -2.20
C TYR A 100 4.63 0.39 -2.37
N ALA A 101 5.58 0.50 -3.29
CA ALA A 101 6.63 -0.52 -3.44
C ALA A 101 7.43 -0.77 -2.14
N VAL A 102 7.70 0.28 -1.37
CA VAL A 102 8.39 0.12 -0.08
C VAL A 102 7.48 -0.51 0.97
N PHE A 103 6.30 0.07 1.22
CA PHE A 103 5.46 -0.31 2.36
C PHE A 103 4.58 -1.54 2.10
N THR A 104 4.24 -1.84 0.86
CA THR A 104 3.34 -2.95 0.51
C THR A 104 4.04 -4.07 -0.24
N PHE A 105 5.31 -3.90 -0.63
CA PHE A 105 6.05 -4.99 -1.27
C PHE A 105 7.35 -5.31 -0.53
N PHE A 106 8.19 -4.32 -0.22
CA PHE A 106 9.49 -4.57 0.41
C PHE A 106 9.37 -4.89 1.91
N VAL A 107 8.82 -3.95 2.70
CA VAL A 107 8.72 -4.05 4.17
C VAL A 107 8.00 -5.34 4.60
N PRO A 108 6.84 -5.71 4.03
CA PRO A 108 6.13 -6.90 4.49
C PRO A 108 6.89 -8.19 4.17
N ASN A 109 7.49 -8.29 2.97
CA ASN A 109 8.28 -9.45 2.60
C ASN A 109 9.49 -9.66 3.53
N VAL A 110 10.05 -8.59 4.11
CA VAL A 110 11.17 -8.67 5.07
C VAL A 110 10.68 -9.03 6.48
N TYR A 111 9.59 -8.43 6.97
CA TYR A 111 9.24 -8.48 8.40
C TYR A 111 8.03 -9.36 8.75
N MET A 112 7.11 -9.61 7.83
CA MET A 112 5.80 -10.20 8.16
C MET A 112 5.90 -11.63 8.70
N ASP A 113 6.77 -12.47 8.16
CA ASP A 113 6.96 -13.84 8.66
C ASP A 113 7.51 -13.85 10.09
N GLY A 114 8.50 -12.99 10.38
CA GLY A 114 9.04 -12.81 11.73
C GLY A 114 7.98 -12.31 12.71
N LEU A 115 7.19 -11.31 12.31
CA LEU A 115 6.09 -10.75 13.08
C LEU A 115 5.03 -11.81 13.43
N LEU A 116 4.58 -12.59 12.44
CA LEU A 116 3.54 -13.60 12.63
C LEU A 116 4.03 -14.84 13.41
N LYS A 117 5.33 -15.15 13.40
CA LYS A 117 5.91 -16.25 14.19
C LYS A 117 5.87 -16.00 15.69
N SER A 118 5.91 -14.74 16.13
CA SER A 118 5.82 -14.35 17.54
C SER A 118 4.48 -14.67 18.20
N PHE A 119 3.42 -14.90 17.41
CA PHE A 119 2.08 -15.19 17.92
C PHE A 119 1.76 -16.69 17.85
N LYS A 120 1.26 -17.25 18.95
CA LYS A 120 0.91 -18.68 19.02
C LYS A 120 -0.44 -18.99 18.37
N TYR A 121 -1.45 -18.15 18.59
CA TYR A 121 -2.83 -18.40 18.15
C TYR A 121 -3.09 -17.90 16.73
N ARG A 122 -3.81 -18.69 15.93
CA ARG A 122 -4.12 -18.40 14.52
C ARG A 122 -4.92 -17.11 14.33
N TRP A 123 -5.95 -16.91 15.15
CA TRP A 123 -6.76 -15.70 15.11
C TRP A 123 -5.97 -14.45 15.50
N SER A 124 -5.02 -14.57 16.44
CA SER A 124 -4.11 -13.49 16.76
C SER A 124 -3.17 -13.17 15.59
N LYS A 125 -2.66 -14.18 14.87
CA LYS A 125 -1.89 -13.97 13.63
C LYS A 125 -2.69 -13.22 12.58
N LEU A 126 -3.94 -13.62 12.37
CA LEU A 126 -4.83 -12.96 11.41
C LEU A 126 -5.05 -11.49 11.79
N PHE A 127 -5.45 -11.24 13.04
CA PHE A 127 -5.71 -9.90 13.53
C PHE A 127 -4.47 -9.00 13.44
N VAL A 128 -3.32 -9.48 13.94
CA VAL A 128 -2.07 -8.72 13.91
C VAL A 128 -1.59 -8.50 12.47
N GLY A 129 -1.74 -9.49 11.60
CA GLY A 129 -1.41 -9.35 10.17
C GLY A 129 -2.26 -8.29 9.48
N LEU A 130 -3.57 -8.28 9.72
CA LEU A 130 -4.47 -7.26 9.17
C LEU A 130 -4.16 -5.86 9.72
N VAL A 131 -3.91 -5.74 11.03
CA VAL A 131 -3.49 -4.47 11.64
C VAL A 131 -2.17 -4.00 11.05
N PHE A 132 -1.21 -4.91 10.83
CA PHE A 132 0.07 -4.58 10.21
C PHE A 132 -0.10 -4.06 8.78
N ILE A 133 -0.88 -4.75 7.94
CA ILE A 133 -1.22 -4.30 6.57
C ILE A 133 -1.87 -2.90 6.60
N TYR A 134 -2.85 -2.70 7.48
CA TYR A 134 -3.53 -1.42 7.64
C TYR A 134 -2.59 -0.28 8.05
N LEU A 135 -1.66 -0.54 8.97
CA LEU A 135 -0.66 0.46 9.38
C LEU A 135 0.29 0.84 8.25
N LEU A 136 0.66 -0.11 7.40
CA LEU A 136 1.48 0.16 6.21
C LEU A 136 0.74 1.07 5.23
N ASP A 137 -0.56 0.84 5.04
CA ASP A 137 -1.39 1.68 4.18
C ASP A 137 -1.54 3.11 4.73
N ILE A 138 -1.72 3.24 6.05
CA ILE A 138 -1.66 4.53 6.74
C ILE A 138 -0.33 5.23 6.50
N CYS A 139 0.80 4.50 6.53
CA CYS A 139 2.11 5.09 6.23
C CYS A 139 2.15 5.64 4.80
N VAL A 140 1.70 4.89 3.81
CA VAL A 140 1.66 5.34 2.40
C VAL A 140 0.82 6.61 2.25
N HIS A 141 -0.40 6.61 2.78
CA HIS A 141 -1.30 7.75 2.71
C HIS A 141 -0.79 8.94 3.51
N GLY A 142 -0.19 8.71 4.68
CA GLY A 142 0.40 9.73 5.53
C GLY A 142 1.58 10.44 4.86
N PHE A 143 2.56 9.69 4.36
CA PHE A 143 3.70 10.26 3.66
C PHE A 143 3.28 10.99 2.39
N SER A 144 2.33 10.43 1.64
CA SER A 144 1.79 11.06 0.43
C SER A 144 1.06 12.37 0.76
N TYR A 145 0.22 12.40 1.81
CA TYR A 145 -0.47 13.62 2.25
C TYR A 145 0.50 14.74 2.63
N PHE A 146 1.55 14.42 3.41
CA PHE A 146 2.56 15.42 3.77
C PHE A 146 3.34 15.93 2.56
N TYR A 147 3.66 15.05 1.61
CA TYR A 147 4.38 15.43 0.39
C TYR A 147 3.55 16.37 -0.49
N ILE A 148 2.29 16.02 -0.76
CA ILE A 148 1.36 16.85 -1.55
C ILE A 148 1.18 18.22 -0.91
N LYS A 149 0.95 18.25 0.41
CA LYS A 149 0.78 19.51 1.14
C LYS A 149 2.03 20.39 1.13
N SER A 150 3.23 19.79 1.16
CA SER A 150 4.49 20.53 1.02
C SER A 150 4.60 21.19 -0.36
N LYS A 151 4.28 20.44 -1.42
CA LYS A 151 4.28 20.95 -2.81
C LYS A 151 3.29 22.10 -3.00
N GLU A 152 2.08 22.00 -2.46
CA GLU A 152 1.08 23.06 -2.53
C GLU A 152 1.53 24.36 -1.84
N GLN A 153 2.25 24.24 -0.72
CA GLN A 153 2.83 25.38 -0.01
C GLN A 153 3.93 26.07 -0.81
N GLU A 154 4.83 25.30 -1.45
CA GLU A 154 5.88 25.84 -2.32
C GLU A 154 5.30 26.63 -3.50
N ILE A 155 4.28 26.08 -4.17
CA ILE A 155 3.60 26.75 -5.29
C ILE A 155 2.94 28.06 -4.84
N SER A 156 2.27 28.03 -3.69
CA SER A 156 1.60 29.21 -3.13
C SER A 156 2.60 30.32 -2.78
N GLN A 157 3.77 29.97 -2.26
CA GLN A 157 4.84 30.92 -1.94
C GLN A 157 5.44 31.53 -3.21
N ALA A 158 5.72 30.72 -4.23
CA ALA A 158 6.25 31.18 -5.51
C ALA A 158 5.30 32.19 -6.19
N GLN A 159 3.99 31.92 -6.19
CA GLN A 159 2.98 32.84 -6.74
C GLN A 159 2.90 34.17 -5.97
N GLN A 160 3.09 34.15 -4.65
CA GLN A 160 3.12 35.38 -3.86
C GLN A 160 4.38 36.21 -4.12
N GLU A 161 5.53 35.57 -4.34
CA GLU A 161 6.76 36.25 -4.73
C GLU A 161 6.68 36.86 -6.12
N GLU A 162 6.10 36.17 -7.10
CA GLU A 162 5.85 36.73 -8.44
C GLU A 162 4.91 37.94 -8.38
N LYS A 163 3.81 37.85 -7.62
CA LYS A 163 2.90 38.99 -7.42
C LYS A 163 3.59 40.18 -6.76
N LYS A 164 4.51 39.97 -5.81
CA LYS A 164 5.30 41.04 -5.20
C LYS A 164 6.33 41.67 -6.13
N LYS A 165 6.81 40.96 -7.15
CA LYS A 165 7.75 41.49 -8.15
C LYS A 165 7.05 42.31 -9.24
N LEU A 166 5.74 42.15 -9.41
CA LEU A 166 4.91 42.84 -10.41
C LEU A 166 4.28 44.16 -9.89
N ILE A 167 4.43 44.47 -8.59
CA ILE A 167 4.00 45.71 -7.93
C ILE A 167 5.24 46.56 -7.66
#